data_AF-A0A6A6E451-F1
#
_entry.id   AF-A0A6A6E451-F1
#
_cell.length_a   1.000
_cell.length_b   1.000
_cell.length_c   1.000
_cell.angle_alpha   90.00
_cell.angle_beta   90.00
_cell.angle_gamma   90.00
#
_symmetry.space_group_name_H-M   'P 1'
#
loop_
_entity.id
_entity.type
_entity.pdbx_description
1 polymer ?
#
loop_
_entity_poly.entity_id
_entity_poly.type
_entity_poly.pdbx_seq_one_letter_code
_entity_poly.pdbx_strand_id
1 'polypeptide(L)'
;MFRAHSVPTGPLTPAQVRRPPTVPRELLTKKHRLDVRKRLDIYRFLVFGWHEVDITKYMGVSRSEVYQIERNLKLYGSTCKPSNPGVQLGRPRKIGSKDKQALPKELHQSS
;
A
#
# COMPACT_ATOMS: atom_id res chain seq x y z
N MET A 1 -33.71 25.84 -9.89
CA MET A 1 -33.30 25.48 -11.26
C MET A 1 -31.77 25.39 -11.28
N PHE A 2 -31.20 24.19 -11.42
CA PHE A 2 -29.75 23.99 -11.36
C PHE A 2 -29.09 24.35 -12.69
N ARG A 3 -28.09 25.23 -12.63
CA ARG A 3 -27.33 25.71 -13.78
C ARG A 3 -26.22 24.70 -14.08
N ALA A 4 -26.36 23.92 -15.14
CA ALA A 4 -25.34 22.97 -15.58
C ALA A 4 -24.13 23.75 -16.12
N HIS A 5 -22.94 23.53 -15.54
CA HIS A 5 -21.69 24.02 -16.10
C HIS A 5 -21.36 23.16 -17.32
N SER A 6 -21.36 23.77 -18.51
CA SER A 6 -20.99 23.13 -19.77
C SER A 6 -19.52 22.71 -19.74
N VAL A 7 -19.26 21.41 -19.88
CA VAL A 7 -17.93 20.87 -20.14
C VAL A 7 -17.52 21.31 -21.56
N PRO A 8 -16.35 21.93 -21.76
CA PRO A 8 -15.95 22.38 -23.09
C PRO A 8 -15.58 21.18 -23.97
N THR A 9 -16.41 20.88 -24.97
CA THR A 9 -16.23 19.83 -25.98
C THR A 9 -15.39 20.29 -27.17
N GLY A 10 -14.32 21.04 -26.93
CA GLY A 10 -13.42 21.57 -27.96
C GLY A 10 -12.00 21.02 -27.81
N PRO A 11 -11.22 20.90 -28.92
CA PRO A 11 -9.82 20.54 -28.82
C PRO A 11 -9.07 21.57 -27.95
N LEU A 12 -8.27 21.07 -27.00
CA LEU A 12 -7.49 21.90 -26.09
C LEU A 12 -6.49 22.74 -26.87
N THR A 13 -6.42 24.03 -26.56
CA THR A 13 -5.43 24.94 -27.16
C THR A 13 -4.00 24.53 -26.74
N PRO A 14 -2.95 24.85 -27.52
CA PRO A 14 -1.57 24.52 -27.17
C PRO A 14 -1.13 25.03 -25.79
N ALA A 15 -1.68 26.17 -25.35
CA ALA A 15 -1.44 26.72 -24.01
C ALA A 15 -2.12 25.92 -22.88
N GLN A 16 -3.25 25.25 -23.16
CA GLN A 16 -3.95 24.37 -22.22
C GLN A 16 -3.28 22.99 -22.13
N VAL A 17 -2.73 22.48 -23.24
CA VAL A 17 -1.97 21.21 -23.28
C VAL A 17 -0.65 21.31 -22.51
N ARG A 18 -0.03 22.50 -22.48
CA ARG A 18 1.25 22.74 -21.78
C ARG A 18 1.11 22.89 -20.26
N ARG A 19 -0.09 22.83 -19.69
CA ARG A 19 -0.25 22.88 -18.24
C ARG A 19 0.17 21.53 -17.66
N PRO A 20 1.06 21.50 -16.66
CA PRO A 20 1.29 20.26 -15.92
C PRO A 20 -0.08 19.79 -15.38
N PRO A 21 -0.38 18.48 -15.44
CA PRO A 21 -1.66 17.98 -14.97
C PRO A 21 -1.85 18.45 -13.53
N THR A 22 -2.89 19.25 -13.29
CA THR A 22 -3.28 19.67 -11.95
C THR A 22 -3.76 18.41 -11.23
N VAL A 23 -2.86 17.76 -10.48
CA VAL A 23 -3.22 16.65 -9.61
C VAL A 23 -4.27 17.19 -8.63
N PRO A 24 -5.50 16.67 -8.61
CA PRO A 24 -6.50 17.09 -7.63
C PRO A 24 -5.91 17.00 -6.23
N ARG A 25 -6.04 18.06 -5.41
CA ARG A 25 -5.54 18.07 -4.02
C ARG A 25 -6.07 16.89 -3.19
N GLU A 26 -7.22 16.36 -3.57
CA GLU A 26 -7.84 15.15 -3.01
C GLU A 26 -6.96 13.90 -3.19
N LEU A 27 -6.18 13.81 -4.28
CA LEU A 27 -5.23 12.72 -4.51
C LEU A 27 -3.91 12.89 -3.75
N LEU A 28 -3.61 14.09 -3.22
CA LEU A 28 -2.42 14.35 -2.39
C LEU A 28 -2.57 13.86 -0.94
N THR A 29 -3.64 13.14 -0.62
CA THR A 29 -3.92 12.68 0.75
C THR A 29 -3.99 11.16 0.89
N LYS A 30 -2.91 10.47 0.51
CA LYS A 30 -2.56 9.23 1.21
C LYS A 30 -1.52 9.59 2.27
N LYS A 31 -1.99 9.79 3.51
CA LYS A 31 -1.16 9.89 4.72
C LYS A 31 0.12 9.08 4.53
N HIS A 32 1.25 9.78 4.51
CA HIS A 32 2.58 9.21 4.30
C HIS A 32 2.76 8.07 5.31
N ARG A 33 2.56 6.82 4.87
CA ARG A 33 2.76 5.68 5.76
C ARG A 33 4.24 5.64 6.12
N LEU A 34 4.55 5.26 7.36
CA LEU A 34 5.93 4.99 7.77
C LEU A 34 6.57 4.04 6.75
N ASP A 35 7.83 4.31 6.40
CA ASP A 35 8.57 3.49 5.46
C ASP A 35 8.61 2.01 5.90
N VAL A 36 8.61 1.09 4.94
CA VAL A 36 8.60 -0.35 5.19
C VAL A 36 9.79 -0.76 6.03
N ARG A 37 10.99 -0.24 5.73
CA ARG A 37 12.21 -0.57 6.48
C ARG A 37 12.09 -0.12 7.93
N LYS A 38 11.67 1.13 8.15
CA LYS A 38 11.45 1.65 9.50
C LYS A 38 10.44 0.83 10.30
N ARG A 39 9.35 0.36 9.70
CA ARG A 39 8.38 -0.53 10.37
C ARG A 39 9.01 -1.85 10.79
N LEU A 40 9.84 -2.45 9.93
CA LEU A 40 10.52 -3.71 10.23
C LEU A 40 11.55 -3.54 11.34
N ASP A 41 12.27 -2.41 11.37
CA ASP A 41 13.22 -2.12 12.44
C ASP A 41 12.50 -1.91 13.78
N ILE A 42 11.38 -1.16 13.81
CA ILE A 42 10.53 -1.06 15.00
C ILE A 42 10.09 -2.44 15.49
N TYR A 43 9.64 -3.31 14.58
CA TYR A 43 9.28 -4.68 14.92
C TYR A 43 10.44 -5.46 15.55
N ARG A 44 11.65 -5.37 14.99
CA ARG A 44 12.83 -6.03 15.55
C ARG A 44 13.13 -5.55 16.97
N PHE A 45 13.09 -4.24 17.22
CA PHE A 45 13.33 -3.70 18.55
C PHE A 45 12.27 -4.16 19.56
N LEU A 46 10.99 -4.18 19.17
CA LEU A 46 9.92 -4.72 20.00
C LEU A 46 10.14 -6.20 20.34
N VAL A 47 10.58 -7.01 19.37
CA VAL A 47 10.92 -8.44 19.59
C VAL A 47 12.12 -8.59 20.53
N PHE A 48 13.09 -7.69 20.47
CA PHE A 48 14.22 -7.64 21.41
C PHE A 48 13.86 -7.07 22.79
N GLY A 49 12.58 -6.75 23.05
CA GLY A 49 12.11 -6.27 24.34
C GLY A 49 12.47 -4.82 24.64
N TRP A 50 12.79 -4.02 23.62
CA TRP A 50 13.03 -2.58 23.81
C TRP A 50 11.74 -1.86 24.19
N HIS A 51 11.86 -0.89 25.09
CA HIS A 51 10.75 -0.04 25.49
C HIS A 51 10.43 0.99 24.40
N GLU A 52 9.16 1.36 24.21
CA GLU A 52 8.72 2.16 23.07
C GLU A 52 9.36 3.56 23.08
N VAL A 53 9.63 4.11 24.26
CA VAL A 53 10.30 5.39 24.42
C VAL A 53 11.71 5.35 23.83
N ASP A 54 12.47 4.28 24.07
CA ASP A 54 13.83 4.14 23.53
C ASP A 54 13.82 3.97 22.02
N ILE A 55 12.84 3.23 21.49
CA ILE A 55 12.64 3.06 20.05
C ILE A 55 12.36 4.41 19.40
N THR A 56 11.47 5.23 19.97
CA THR A 56 11.14 6.56 19.39
C THR A 56 12.36 7.47 19.36
N LYS A 57 13.16 7.48 20.43
CA LYS A 57 14.39 8.27 20.55
C LYS A 57 15.45 7.82 19.54
N TYR A 58 15.61 6.51 19.35
CA TYR A 58 16.60 5.96 18.43
C TYR A 58 16.22 6.14 16.95
N MET A 59 14.97 5.85 16.61
CA MET A 59 14.48 5.84 15.22
C MET A 59 14.00 7.20 14.71
N GLY A 60 13.80 8.17 15.60
CA GLY A 60 13.19 9.47 15.28
C GLY A 60 11.76 9.33 14.74
N VAL A 61 10.98 8.43 15.34
CA VAL A 61 9.57 8.16 14.96
C VAL A 61 8.64 8.58 16.08
N SER A 62 7.38 8.88 15.74
CA SER A 62 6.41 9.28 16.76
C SER A 62 6.02 8.10 17.64
N ARG A 63 5.75 8.37 18.92
CA ARG A 63 5.29 7.33 19.87
C ARG A 63 3.98 6.68 19.41
N SER A 64 3.11 7.47 18.77
CA SER A 64 1.86 6.98 18.18
C SER A 64 2.10 5.93 17.09
N GLU A 65 3.14 6.06 16.27
CA GLU A 65 3.46 5.05 15.25
C GLU A 65 3.96 3.75 15.86
N VAL A 66 4.80 3.82 16.90
CA VAL A 66 5.28 2.63 17.61
C VAL A 66 4.10 1.89 18.24
N TYR A 67 3.22 2.60 18.97
CA TYR A 67 2.00 2.01 19.52
C TYR A 67 1.06 1.44 18.46
N GLN A 68 0.92 2.11 17.31
CA GLN A 68 0.10 1.61 16.21
C GLN A 68 0.64 0.28 15.68
N ILE A 69 1.96 0.17 15.51
CA ILE A 69 2.62 -1.05 15.04
C ILE A 69 2.48 -2.16 16.08
N GLU A 70 2.78 -1.87 17.35
CA GLU A 70 2.64 -2.81 18.46
C GLU A 70 1.20 -3.35 18.55
N ARG A 71 0.20 -2.46 18.45
CA ARG A 71 -1.22 -2.83 18.40
C ARG A 71 -1.54 -3.71 17.19
N ASN A 72 -1.03 -3.39 16.00
CA ASN A 72 -1.26 -4.20 14.81
C ASN A 72 -0.63 -5.59 14.94
N LEU A 73 0.54 -5.69 15.57
CA LEU A 73 1.19 -6.97 15.86
C LEU A 73 0.35 -7.81 16.81
N LYS A 74 -0.17 -7.21 17.88
CA LYS A 74 -1.08 -7.88 18.83
C LYS A 74 -2.39 -8.35 18.19
N LEU A 75 -2.98 -7.55 17.30
CA LEU A 75 -4.28 -7.84 16.69
C LEU A 75 -4.21 -8.75 15.45
N TYR A 76 -3.17 -8.61 14.63
CA TYR A 76 -3.11 -9.21 13.29
C TYR A 76 -1.82 -10.00 13.03
N GLY A 77 -0.85 -10.02 13.95
CA GLY A 77 0.46 -10.62 13.72
C GLY A 77 1.27 -9.93 12.61
N SER A 78 0.94 -8.69 12.26
CA SER A 78 1.55 -7.95 11.15
C SER A 78 1.84 -6.51 11.55
N THR A 79 2.92 -5.94 11.00
CA THR A 79 3.26 -4.52 11.21
C THR A 79 2.27 -3.57 10.53
N CYS A 80 1.48 -4.08 9.58
CA CYS A 80 0.47 -3.32 8.85
C CYS A 80 -0.94 -3.87 9.13
N LYS A 81 -1.91 -2.95 9.22
CA LYS A 81 -3.32 -3.33 9.17
C LYS A 81 -3.60 -4.00 7.80
N PRO A 82 -4.16 -5.21 7.77
CA PRO A 82 -4.55 -5.85 6.52
C PRO A 82 -5.61 -5.00 5.80
N SER A 83 -5.50 -4.87 4.48
CA SER A 83 -6.46 -4.10 3.67
C SER A 83 -7.87 -4.69 3.77
N ASN A 84 -7.97 -6.01 3.91
CA ASN A 84 -9.22 -6.75 4.04
C ASN A 84 -9.22 -7.56 5.36
N PRO A 85 -9.55 -6.95 6.50
CA PRO A 85 -9.63 -7.66 7.77
C PRO A 85 -10.73 -8.72 7.69
N GLY A 86 -10.34 -10.01 7.72
CA GLY A 86 -11.27 -11.15 7.62
C GLY A 86 -11.24 -11.91 6.29
N VAL A 87 -10.49 -11.44 5.27
CA VAL A 87 -10.25 -12.25 4.07
C VAL A 87 -9.19 -13.31 4.41
N GLN A 88 -9.65 -14.52 4.74
CA GLN A 88 -8.86 -15.71 4.51
C GLN A 88 -8.57 -15.75 3.01
N LEU A 89 -7.31 -15.68 2.62
CA LEU A 89 -6.91 -16.02 1.26
C LEU A 89 -7.43 -17.43 1.02
N GLY A 90 -8.53 -17.55 0.26
CA GLY A 90 -9.14 -18.84 -0.02
C GLY A 90 -8.08 -19.78 -0.55
N ARG A 91 -8.16 -21.06 -0.14
CA ARG A 91 -7.25 -22.13 -0.61
C ARG A 91 -7.04 -21.95 -2.12
N PRO A 92 -5.78 -21.92 -2.61
CA PRO A 92 -5.51 -21.76 -4.03
C PRO A 92 -6.41 -22.71 -4.82
N ARG A 93 -7.18 -22.18 -5.77
CA ARG A 93 -7.99 -23.02 -6.65
C ARG A 93 -7.03 -24.04 -7.27
N LYS A 94 -7.33 -25.34 -7.12
CA LYS A 94 -6.55 -26.38 -7.81
C LYS A 94 -6.50 -25.99 -9.28
N ILE A 95 -5.29 -25.84 -9.81
CA ILE A 95 -5.03 -25.56 -11.23
C ILE A 95 -5.88 -26.55 -12.05
N GLY A 96 -6.88 -26.00 -12.74
CA GLY A 96 -7.78 -26.79 -13.56
C GLY A 96 -7.06 -27.31 -14.80
N SER A 97 -7.67 -28.27 -15.49
CA SER A 97 -7.17 -28.75 -16.79
C SER A 97 -7.03 -27.63 -17.82
N LYS A 98 -7.86 -26.58 -17.76
CA LYS A 98 -7.75 -25.36 -18.58
C LYS A 98 -6.51 -24.53 -18.26
N ASP A 99 -6.17 -24.37 -16.98
CA ASP A 99 -5.01 -23.58 -16.56
C ASP A 99 -3.69 -24.28 -16.95
N LYS A 100 -3.67 -25.62 -16.98
CA LYS A 100 -2.53 -26.42 -17.47
C LYS A 100 -2.24 -26.20 -18.96
N GLN A 101 -3.26 -25.89 -19.77
CA GLN A 101 -3.08 -25.61 -21.21
C GLN A 101 -2.59 -24.17 -21.46
N ALA A 102 -2.79 -23.27 -20.49
CA ALA A 102 -2.39 -21.86 -20.57
C ALA A 102 -0.99 -21.59 -20.00
N LEU A 103 -0.32 -22.58 -19.41
CA LEU A 103 1.10 -22.47 -19.06
C LEU A 103 1.93 -22.49 -20.35
N PRO A 104 2.62 -21.39 -20.71
CA PRO A 104 3.46 -21.39 -21.89
C PRO A 104 4.60 -22.41 -21.73
N LYS A 105 4.93 -23.08 -22.83
CA LYS A 105 5.95 -24.13 -22.97
C LYS A 105 7.40 -23.63 -22.75
N GLU A 106 7.62 -22.58 -21.96
CA GLU A 106 8.94 -21.98 -21.74
C GLU A 106 9.78 -22.69 -20.67
N LEU A 107 9.30 -23.80 -20.10
CA LEU A 107 10.05 -24.63 -19.14
C LEU A 107 10.79 -25.83 -19.77
N HIS A 108 10.77 -25.99 -21.10
CA HIS A 108 11.42 -27.13 -21.78
C HIS A 108 12.40 -26.71 -22.90
N GLN A 109 13.09 -25.57 -22.76
CA GLN A 109 14.23 -25.21 -23.63
C GLN A 109 15.51 -24.96 -22.81
N SER A 110 15.76 -25.80 -21.81
CA SER A 110 17.00 -25.80 -21.04
C SER A 110 17.49 -27.24 -20.83
N SER A 111 17.74 -27.95 -21.93
CA SER A 111 18.53 -29.19 -21.97
C SER A 111 19.14 -29.32 -23.35
#